data_AF-A0A3P6AAJ0-F1
#
_entry.id   AF-A0A3P6AAJ0-F1
#
_cell.length_a   1.000
_cell.length_b   1.000
_cell.length_c   1.000
_cell.angle_alpha   90.00
_cell.angle_beta   90.00
_cell.angle_gamma   90.00
#
_symmetry.space_group_name_H-M   'P 1'
#
loop_
_entity.id
_entity.type
_entity.pdbx_description
1 polymer ?
#
loop_
_entity_poly.entity_id
_entity_poly.type
_entity_poly.pdbx_seq_one_letter_code
_entity_poly.pdbx_strand_id
1 'polypeptide(L)' 'MTHYNRLSEVSYNKEITSWHFRVKIHRIYPFYSYVTGSGPHWTYILAYEDGTKIEMTIYGEYEDMFRGLEK' A
#
# COMPACT_ATOMS: atom_id res chain seq x y z
N MET A 1 -3.24 -15.15 10.62
CA MET A 1 -3.30 -14.38 9.36
C MET A 1 -4.70 -14.56 8.81
N THR A 2 -5.47 -13.48 8.72
CA THR A 2 -6.85 -13.54 8.23
C THR A 2 -6.85 -13.18 6.75
N HIS A 3 -7.47 -14.02 5.93
CA HIS A 3 -7.54 -13.80 4.49
C HIS A 3 -8.78 -12.99 4.17
N TYR A 4 -8.58 -11.84 3.54
CA TYR A 4 -9.66 -11.01 3.02
C TYR A 4 -9.45 -10.84 1.52
N ASN A 5 -10.52 -10.94 0.75
CA ASN A 5 -10.41 -10.74 -0.68
C ASN A 5 -10.41 -9.25 -1.01
N ARG A 6 -11.04 -8.42 -0.18
CA ARG A 6 -11.18 -6.98 -0.39
C ARG A 6 -10.96 -6.19 0.89
N LEU A 7 -10.45 -4.96 0.75
CA LEU A 7 -10.27 -4.04 1.87
C LEU A 7 -11.60 -3.67 2.54
N SER A 8 -12.69 -3.60 1.77
CA SER A 8 -14.04 -3.32 2.29
C SER A 8 -14.56 -4.39 3.27
N GLU A 9 -14.01 -5.60 3.21
CA GLU A 9 -14.39 -6.70 4.11
C GLU A 9 -13.59 -6.66 5.42
N VAL A 10 -12.55 -5.82 5.48
CA VAL A 10 -11.70 -5.70 6.65
C VAL A 10 -12.44 -4.94 7.72
N SER A 11 -12.83 -5.67 8.77
CA SER A 11 -13.25 -5.07 10.02
C SER A 11 -12.03 -4.80 10.91
N TYR A 12 -12.04 -3.68 11.61
CA TYR A 12 -11.00 -3.38 12.59
C TYR A 12 -11.08 -4.39 13.73
N ASN A 13 -10.01 -5.16 13.91
CA ASN A 13 -9.84 -6.10 15.02
C ASN A 13 -8.42 -5.96 15.58
N LYS A 14 -8.31 -5.70 16.89
CA LYS A 14 -7.04 -5.49 17.59
C LYS A 14 -6.14 -6.73 17.60
N GLU A 15 -6.71 -7.92 17.42
CA GLU A 15 -5.96 -9.18 17.39
C GLU A 15 -5.34 -9.45 16.01
N ILE A 16 -5.79 -8.74 14.97
CA ILE A 16 -5.27 -8.90 13.61
C ILE A 16 -4.09 -7.96 13.41
N THR A 17 -2.90 -8.54 13.26
CA THR A 17 -1.63 -7.82 13.04
C THR A 17 -1.21 -7.77 11.57
N SER A 18 -1.86 -8.53 10.70
CA SER A 18 -1.52 -8.62 9.28
C SER A 18 -2.71 -9.02 8.41
N TRP A 19 -2.73 -8.47 7.21
CA TRP A 19 -3.68 -8.76 6.14
C TRP A 19 -2.94 -9.15 4.87
N HIS A 20 -3.59 -9.95 4.03
CA HIS A 20 -3.07 -10.31 2.71
C HIS A 20 -4.12 -9.93 1.68
N PHE A 21 -3.74 -9.16 0.66
CA PHE A 21 -4.59 -8.80 -0.46
C PHE A 21 -3.93 -9.19 -1.78
N ARG A 22 -4.75 -9.63 -2.74
CA ARG A 22 -4.31 -9.86 -4.12
C ARG A 22 -4.74 -8.66 -4.98
N VAL A 23 -3.76 -7.90 -5.44
CA VAL A 23 -3.94 -6.64 -6.18
C VAL A 23 -2.90 -6.51 -7.28
N LYS A 24 -3.13 -5.61 -8.23
CA LYS A 24 -2.16 -5.20 -9.24
C LYS A 24 -1.66 -3.80 -8.94
N ILE A 25 -0.39 -3.53 -9.23
CA ILE A 25 0.12 -2.16 -9.21
C ILE A 25 -0.49 -1.41 -10.40
N HIS A 26 -1.20 -0.32 -10.12
CA HIS A 26 -1.83 0.54 -11.11
C HIS A 26 -0.97 1.75 -11.44
N ARG A 27 -0.35 2.37 -10.42
CA ARG A 27 0.53 3.53 -10.57
C ARG A 27 1.49 3.61 -9.41
N ILE A 28 2.69 4.13 -9.67
CA ILE A 28 3.69 4.45 -8.66
C ILE A 28 4.10 5.90 -8.88
N TYR A 29 4.21 6.69 -7.81
CA TYR A 29 4.64 8.08 -7.90
C TYR A 29 5.29 8.55 -6.59
N PRO A 30 6.19 9.54 -6.65
CA PRO A 30 6.76 10.14 -5.46
C PRO A 30 5.75 11.10 -4.81
N PHE A 31 5.59 11.00 -3.50
CA PHE A 31 4.79 11.86 -2.65
C PHE A 31 5.70 12.64 -1.70
N TYR A 32 5.56 13.97 -1.69
CA TYR A 32 6.33 14.83 -0.80
C TYR A 32 5.43 15.30 0.35
N SER A 33 5.76 14.87 1.57
CA SER A 33 5.04 15.32 2.76
C SER A 33 5.51 16.72 3.15
N TYR A 34 4.62 17.71 2.99
CA TYR A 34 4.87 19.08 3.42
C TYR A 34 4.93 19.27 4.94
N VAL A 35 4.41 18.30 5.71
CA VAL A 35 4.28 18.40 7.17
C VAL A 35 5.51 17.86 7.90
N THR A 36 6.11 16.79 7.39
CA THR A 36 7.21 16.10 8.08
C THR A 36 8.59 16.56 7.63
N GLY A 37 8.70 17.35 6.54
CA GLY A 37 9.98 17.80 5.97
C GLY A 37 10.88 16.65 5.52
N SER A 38 10.38 15.41 5.52
CA SER A 38 11.08 14.22 5.04
C SER A 38 11.05 14.19 3.51
N GLY A 39 12.06 13.55 2.93
CA GLY A 39 12.22 13.39 1.48
C GLY A 39 11.02 12.71 0.80
N PRO A 40 11.07 12.52 -0.54
CA PRO A 40 9.99 11.86 -1.25
C PRO A 40 9.73 10.48 -0.64
N HIS A 41 8.47 10.19 -0.34
CA HIS A 41 7.97 8.85 -0.03
C HIS A 41 7.37 8.27 -1.31
N TRP A 42 7.60 7.00 -1.63
CA TRP A 42 6.90 6.36 -2.74
C TRP A 42 5.47 5.97 -2.35
N THR A 43 4.52 6.41 -3.18
CA THR A 43 3.12 6.01 -3.09
C THR A 43 2.75 5.09 -4.23
N TYR A 44 2.09 3.99 -3.88
CA TYR A 44 1.61 2.95 -4.78
C TYR A 44 0.09 3.00 -4.81
N ILE A 45 -0.47 3.09 -6.01
CA ILE A 45 -1.89 2.84 -6.24
C ILE A 45 -2.03 1.38 -6.63
N LEU A 46 -2.69 0.61 -5.78
CA LEU A 46 -2.99 -0.79 -5.98
C LEU A 46 -4.45 -0.92 -6.43
N ALA A 47 -4.72 -1.78 -7.40
CA ALA A 47 -6.06 -2.01 -7.92
C ALA A 47 -6.47 -3.48 -7.75
N TYR A 48 -7.69 -3.69 -7.26
CA TYR A 48 -8.38 -4.97 -7.31
C TYR A 48 -8.89 -5.25 -8.73
N GLU A 49 -9.33 -6.49 -8.98
CA GLU A 49 -9.91 -6.88 -10.28
C GLU A 49 -11.21 -6.13 -10.60
N ASP A 50 -11.97 -5.71 -9.59
CA ASP A 50 -13.22 -4.95 -9.75
C ASP A 50 -13.00 -3.45 -9.96
N GLY A 51 -11.75 -2.99 -9.99
CA GLY A 51 -11.38 -1.59 -10.19
C GLY A 51 -11.32 -0.75 -8.92
N THR A 52 -11.64 -1.31 -7.75
CA THR A 52 -11.43 -0.66 -6.46
C THR A 52 -9.93 -0.40 -6.25
N LYS A 53 -9.58 0.80 -5.78
CA LYS A 53 -8.17 1.21 -5.60
C LYS A 53 -7.81 1.41 -4.13
N ILE A 54 -6.59 1.05 -3.78
CA ILE A 54 -5.96 1.30 -2.48
C ILE A 54 -4.75 2.18 -2.72
N GLU A 55 -4.57 3.17 -1.85
CA GLU A 55 -3.33 3.93 -1.76
C GLU A 55 -2.47 3.37 -0.64
N MET A 56 -1.22 3.03 -0.98
CA MET A 56 -0.21 2.55 -0.04
C MET A 56 0.99 3.47 -0.11
N THR A 57 1.30 4.14 1.00
CA THR A 57 2.49 4.99 1.13
C THR A 57 3.52 4.30 1.99
N ILE A 58 4.74 4.18 1.46
CA ILE A 58 5.86 3.54 2.14
C ILE A 58 6.75 4.63 2.70
N TYR A 59 7.00 4.58 4.01
CA TYR A 59 7.78 5.60 4.69
C TYR A 59 9.24 5.16 4.90
N GLY A 60 10.18 6.05 4.61
CA GLY A 60 11.57 5.97 5.09
C GLY A 60 12.38 4.79 4.55
N GLU A 61 13.07 4.06 5.43
CA GLU A 61 14.10 3.05 5.10
C GLU A 61 13.56 1.83 4.32
N TYR A 62 12.25 1.66 4.22
CA TYR A 62 11.63 0.54 3.52
C TYR A 62 11.43 0.79 2.02
N GLU A 63 11.72 1.99 1.51
CA GLU A 63 11.56 2.30 0.08
C GLU A 63 12.35 1.33 -0.80
N ASP A 64 13.62 1.07 -0.47
CA ASP A 64 14.49 0.20 -1.25
C ASP A 64 14.03 -1.27 -1.25
N MET A 65 13.21 -1.68 -0.29
CA MET A 65 12.69 -3.06 -0.21
C MET A 65 11.61 -3.34 -1.26
N PHE A 66 10.86 -2.32 -1.69
CA PHE A 66 9.76 -2.47 -2.65
C PHE A 66 10.12 -1.99 -4.06
N ARG A 67 11.18 -1.18 -4.18
CA ARG A 67 11.73 -0.79 -5.47
C ARG A 67 12.25 -2.01 -6.23
N GLY A 68 11.81 -2.18 -7.48
CA GLY A 68 12.18 -3.31 -8.33
C GLY A 68 11.13 -4.43 -8.44
N LEU A 69 10.06 -4.39 -7.64
CA LEU A 69 8.89 -5.27 -7.80
C LEU A 69 7.88 -4.78 -8.87
N GLU A 70 8.28 -3.77 -9.64
CA GLU A 70 7.44 -3.01 -10.58
C GLU A 70 7.36 -3.65 -11.98
N LYS A 71 7.98 -4.82 -12.19
CA LYS A 71 8.07 -5.53 -13.48
C LYS A 71 6.92 -6.48 -13.75
#